data_AF-A0A3A5KXU6-F1
#
_entry.id   AF-A0A3A5KXU6-F1
#
_cell.length_a   1.000
_cell.length_b   1.000
_cell.length_c   1.000
_cell.angle_alpha   90.00
_cell.angle_beta   90.00
_cell.angle_gamma   90.00
#
_symmetry.space_group_name_H-M   'P 1'
#
loop_
_entity.id
_entity.type
_entity.pdbx_description
1 polymer ?
#
loop_
_entity_poly.entity_id
_entity_poly.type
_entity_poly.pdbx_seq_one_letter_code
_entity_poly.pdbx_strand_id
1 'polypeptide(L)' 'MEQFGDFEAVAFDQYWIGTSPDGRWLGLQLHRPDGSIHRFALPCEMAQQFFTDVVGTIDFMGQLLLAKAETGGSA' A
#
# COMPACT_ATOMS: atom_id res chain seq x y z
N MET A 1 5.31 -2.78 -12.71
CA MET A 1 4.73 -4.11 -12.43
C MET A 1 5.82 -5.15 -12.14
N GLU A 2 6.93 -5.19 -12.89
CA GLU A 2 7.99 -6.20 -12.70
C GLU A 2 8.61 -6.25 -11.28
N GLN A 3 8.58 -5.14 -10.52
CA GLN A 3 9.18 -5.10 -9.18
C GLN A 3 8.35 -5.83 -8.10
N PHE A 4 7.05 -6.04 -8.31
CA PHE A 4 6.15 -6.65 -7.31
C PHE A 4 5.88 -8.13 -7.57
N GLY A 5 6.16 -8.64 -8.77
CA GLY A 5 5.86 -10.02 -9.13
C GLY A 5 4.35 -10.31 -9.02
N ASP A 6 4.03 -11.44 -8.40
CA ASP A 6 2.65 -11.86 -8.12
C ASP A 6 2.11 -11.18 -6.86
N PHE A 7 1.06 -10.36 -7.02
CA PHE A 7 0.42 -9.60 -5.95
C PHE A 7 -0.27 -10.49 -4.91
N GLU A 8 -0.83 -11.65 -5.30
CA GLU A 8 -1.44 -12.58 -4.34
C GLU A 8 -0.36 -13.21 -3.47
N ALA A 9 0.76 -13.58 -4.08
CA ALA A 9 1.91 -14.15 -3.40
C ALA A 9 2.61 -13.16 -2.45
N VAL A 10 2.33 -11.85 -2.51
CA VAL A 10 2.88 -10.82 -1.61
C VAL A 10 1.82 -10.08 -0.78
N ALA A 11 0.58 -10.57 -0.78
CA ALA A 11 -0.50 -9.95 -0.01
C ALA A 11 -0.25 -9.99 1.51
N PHE A 12 -0.76 -8.97 2.19
CA PHE A 12 -0.84 -8.87 3.65
C PHE A 12 -2.32 -8.85 4.07
N ASP A 13 -2.63 -9.37 5.25
CA ASP A 13 -4.00 -9.46 5.77
C ASP A 13 -4.28 -8.48 6.91
N GLN A 14 -3.22 -7.97 7.56
CA GLN A 14 -3.31 -6.95 8.59
C GLN A 14 -2.16 -5.96 8.46
N TYR A 15 -2.41 -4.73 8.89
CA TYR A 15 -1.38 -3.70 8.96
C TYR A 15 -1.56 -2.81 10.18
N TRP A 16 -0.48 -2.14 10.56
CA TRP A 16 -0.48 -1.09 11.57
C TRP A 16 0.40 0.08 11.08
N ILE A 17 -0.07 1.29 11.36
CA ILE A 17 0.64 2.54 11.05
C ILE A 17 0.73 3.35 12.34
N GLY A 18 1.89 3.95 12.59
CA GLY A 18 2.06 4.89 13.69
C GLY A 18 3.29 5.75 13.53
N THR A 19 3.65 6.48 14.57
CA THR A 19 4.77 7.41 14.55
C THR A 19 5.73 7.12 15.71
N SER A 20 7.00 7.46 15.54
CA SER A 20 7.92 7.49 16.66
C SER A 20 7.49 8.57 17.68
N PRO A 21 7.83 8.41 18.97
CA PRO A 21 7.48 9.40 20.00
C PRO A 21 8.00 10.82 19.72
N ASP A 22 9.11 10.94 18.99
CA ASP A 22 9.72 12.21 18.60
C ASP A 22 9.22 12.75 17.25
N GLY A 23 8.30 12.04 16.57
CA GLY A 23 7.71 12.44 15.30
C GLY A 23 8.66 12.38 14.09
N ARG A 24 9.88 11.85 14.25
CA ARG A 24 10.87 11.77 13.16
C ARG A 24 10.65 10.60 12.22
N TRP A 25 9.80 9.64 12.58
CA TRP A 25 9.57 8.43 11.81
C TRP A 25 8.09 8.10 11.68
N LEU A 26 7.68 7.71 10.48
CA LEU A 26 6.45 6.99 10.20
C LEU A 26 6.75 5.50 10.21
N GLY A 27 6.10 4.74 11.10
CA GLY A 27 6.21 3.30 11.19
C GLY A 27 5.11 2.59 10.39
N LEU A 28 5.49 1.54 9.67
CA LEU A 28 4.61 0.63 8.95
C LEU A 28 4.89 -0.79 9.43
N GLN A 29 3.86 -1.52 9.84
CA GLN A 29 3.94 -2.94 10.16
C GLN A 29 2.93 -3.71 9.32
N LEU A 30 3.38 -4.72 8.59
CA LEU A 30 2.57 -5.57 7.73
C LEU A 30 2.62 -7.01 8.25
N HIS A 31 1.46 -7.64 8.37
CA HIS A 31 1.33 -9.06 8.75
C HIS A 31 0.93 -9.86 7.53
N ARG A 32 1.62 -10.97 7.31
CA ARG A 32 1.37 -11.86 6.19
C ARG A 32 0.53 -13.06 6.65
N PRO A 33 -0.22 -13.70 5.74
CA PRO A 33 -1.00 -14.90 6.07
C PRO A 33 -0.16 -16.08 6.59
N ASP A 34 1.14 -16.11 6.29
CA ASP A 34 2.09 -17.11 6.80
C ASP A 34 2.54 -16.84 8.25
N GLY A 35 2.05 -15.76 8.87
CA GLY A 35 2.39 -15.33 10.23
C GLY A 35 3.65 -14.45 10.33
N SER A 36 4.34 -14.19 9.21
CA SER A 36 5.49 -13.29 9.21
C SER A 36 5.06 -11.82 9.37
N ILE A 37 5.92 -11.05 10.05
CA ILE A 37 5.69 -9.62 10.30
C ILE A 37 6.87 -8.82 9.76
N HIS A 38 6.57 -7.89 8.86
CA HIS A 38 7.55 -6.96 8.30
C HIS A 38 7.34 -5.56 8.88
N ARG A 39 8.42 -4.91 9.32
CA ARG A 39 8.38 -3.57 9.93
C ARG A 39 9.32 -2.64 9.19
N PHE A 40 8.84 -1.45 8.88
CA PHE A 40 9.58 -0.41 8.19
C PHE A 40 9.38 0.93 8.92
N ALA A 41 10.43 1.75 8.92
CA ALA A 41 10.38 3.11 9.42
C ALA A 41 10.82 4.06 8.30
N LEU A 42 9.97 5.03 7.99
CA LEU A 42 10.22 6.05 6.98
C LEU A 42 10.54 7.37 7.69
N PRO A 43 11.65 8.05 7.34
CA PRO A 43 11.95 9.38 7.87
C PRO A 43 10.85 10.40 7.56
N CYS A 44 10.60 11.34 8.47
CA CYS A 44 9.51 12.31 8.32
C CYS A 44 9.66 13.21 7.08
N GLU A 45 10.89 13.49 6.64
CA GLU A 45 11.17 14.24 5.41
C GLU A 45 10.67 13.54 4.14
N MET A 46 10.50 12.21 4.17
CA MET A 46 9.96 11.42 3.06
C MET A 46 8.45 11.16 3.21
N ALA A 47 7.89 11.33 4.41
CA ALA A 47 6.53 10.92 4.73
C ALA A 47 5.46 11.63 3.89
N GLN A 48 5.65 12.91 3.60
CA GLN A 48 4.70 13.67 2.79
C GLN A 48 4.64 13.16 1.35
N GLN A 49 5.80 12.99 0.70
CA GLN A 49 5.86 12.48 -0.67
C GLN A 49 5.32 11.04 -0.75
N PHE A 50 5.70 10.19 0.20
CA PHE A 50 5.17 8.83 0.30
C PHE A 50 3.64 8.81 0.34
N PHE A 51 3.01 9.68 1.14
CA PHE A 51 1.56 9.74 1.22
C PHE A 51 0.91 10.24 -0.09
N THR A 52 1.51 11.23 -0.74
CA THR A 52 1.06 11.70 -2.06
C THR A 52 1.08 10.57 -3.09
N ASP A 53 2.16 9.78 -3.13
CA ASP A 53 2.30 8.66 -4.05
C ASP A 53 1.28 7.55 -3.76
N VAL A 54 1.01 7.27 -2.48
CA VAL A 54 -0.02 6.30 -2.06
C VAL A 54 -1.40 6.73 -2.52
N VAL A 55 -1.80 7.98 -2.27
CA VAL A 55 -3.11 8.50 -2.69
C VAL A 55 -3.27 8.45 -4.20
N GLY A 56 -2.27 8.93 -4.95
CA GLY A 56 -2.30 8.90 -6.42
C GLY A 56 -2.38 7.47 -6.98
N THR A 57 -1.70 6.52 -6.34
CA THR A 57 -1.78 5.11 -6.73
C THR A 57 -3.17 4.51 -6.45
N ILE A 58 -3.79 4.84 -5.31
CA ILE A 58 -5.16 4.40 -4.97
C ILE A 58 -6.18 4.96 -5.97
N ASP A 59 -6.07 6.24 -6.33
CA ASP A 59 -6.96 6.86 -7.32
C ASP A 59 -6.85 6.15 -8.68
N PHE A 60 -5.62 5.85 -9.11
CA PHE A 60 -5.37 5.10 -10.34
C PHE A 60 -5.93 3.66 -10.27
N MET A 61 -5.80 2.98 -9.13
CA MET A 61 -6.43 1.67 -8.92
C MET A 61 -7.95 1.76 -9.07
N GLY A 62 -8.58 2.81 -8.53
CA GLY A 62 -10.01 3.07 -8.69
C GLY A 62 -10.42 3.21 -10.16
N GLN A 63 -9.66 3.99 -10.95
CA GLN A 63 -9.90 4.14 -12.39
C GLN A 63 -9.80 2.80 -13.14
N LEU A 64 -8.80 1.97 -12.81
CA LEU A 64 -8.65 0.64 -13.42
C LEU A 64 -9.82 -0.28 -13.08
N LEU A 65 -10.29 -0.27 -11.84
CA LEU A 65 -11.43 -1.08 -11.41
C LEU A 65 -12.73 -0.63 -12.10
N LEU A 66 -12.95 0.68 -12.23
CA LEU A 66 -14.10 1.25 -12.95
C LEU A 66 -14.09 0.85 -14.43
N ALA A 67 -12.97 1.05 -15.13
CA ALA A 67 -12.84 0.68 -16.54
C ALA A 67 -13.07 -0.84 -16.77
N LYS A 68 -12.61 -1.68 -15.84
CA LYS A 68 -12.86 -3.12 -15.87
C LYS A 68 -14.35 -3.47 -15.62
N ALA A 69 -15.03 -2.74 -14.75
CA ALA A 69 -16.45 -2.92 -14.51
C ALA A 69 -17.31 -2.49 -15.71
N GLU A 70 -16.95 -1.38 -16.37
CA GLU A 70 -17.64 -0.87 -17.56
C GLU A 70 -17.49 -1.80 -18.78
N THR A 71 -16.37 -2.50 -18.90
CA THR A 71 -16.13 -3.49 -19.96
C THR A 71 -16.72 -4.88 -19.65
N GLY A 72 -17.06 -5.17 -18.39
CA GLY A 72 -17.72 -6.41 -17.95
C GLY A 72 -19.25 -6.39 -18.01
N GLY A 73 -19.86 -5.20 -18.17
CA GLY A 73 -21.29 -5.06 -18.44
C GLY A 73 -21.58 -5.26 -19.93
N SER A 74 -21.90 -6.49 -20.33
CA SER A 74 -22.38 -6.75 -21.69
C SER A 74 -23.75 -6.11 -21.93
N ALA A 75 -23.82 -5.44 -23.08
CA ALA A 75 -25.01 -5.17 -23.88
C ALA A 75 -25.80 -6.43 -24.23
#